data_AF-A0A0Q5CH98-F1
#
_entry.id   AF-A0A0Q5CH98-F1
#
_cell.length_a   1.000
_cell.length_b   1.000
_cell.length_c   1.000
_cell.angle_alpha   90.00
_cell.angle_beta   90.00
_cell.angle_gamma   90.00
#
_symmetry.space_group_name_H-M   'P 1'
#
loop_
_entity.id
_entity.type
_entity.pdbx_description
1 polymer ?
#
loop_
_entity_poly.entity_id
_entity_poly.type
_entity_poly.pdbx_seq_one_letter_code
_entity_poly.pdbx_strand_id
1 'polypeptide(L)'
;MTSISGLVHMHGGLLHKRQLVEKGAHDRHLTWAVRKGEVRRPRRGWYSTWPPHDPRFIAVQVGGRLTGASALQSWGAWLWQEPRITVSVPKNASRLRRASRVRVVWDPPEVAERGTNHSVGLRDALREALLELPFEEAVAVLDWALYTEQLGMGEIPALVEGLPRDVQGIVDWVDEKCQSIIESISRTRFRRAGHDVETQVPVDRNKAIDIVVDGVVGLELDGRAFHQDSFEKDRCKDLEIIIEGRAAIRASYQMVRHGWERVLLAVETAASNHRESGASVGVGNSGPGPRPPRRGPRLWALPCRRHPKPELPPGADAGAGAGAGAAAGAGPGAGAGARTGTSRRGRSRRSAPSRIATIVR
;
A
#
# COMPACT_ATOMS: atom_id res chain seq x y z
N MET A 1 22.82 24.65 -23.19
CA MET A 1 21.46 24.88 -22.67
C MET A 1 20.93 23.56 -22.13
N THR A 2 20.51 23.53 -20.86
CA THR A 2 19.88 22.34 -20.26
C THR A 2 18.56 22.06 -20.97
N SER A 3 18.33 20.81 -21.40
CA SER A 3 17.05 20.42 -22.02
C SER A 3 15.89 20.59 -21.04
N ILE A 4 14.66 20.73 -21.55
CA ILE A 4 13.46 20.84 -20.69
C ILE A 4 13.32 19.60 -19.81
N SER A 5 13.57 18.41 -20.36
CA SER A 5 13.57 17.16 -19.60
C SER A 5 14.63 17.15 -18.49
N GLY A 6 15.85 17.64 -18.77
CA GLY A 6 16.88 17.80 -17.76
C GLY A 6 16.47 18.75 -16.64
N LEU A 7 15.88 19.91 -16.96
CA LEU A 7 15.37 20.85 -15.97
C LEU A 7 14.27 20.23 -15.10
N VAL A 8 13.31 19.53 -15.70
CA VAL A 8 12.22 18.86 -14.97
C VAL A 8 12.77 17.75 -14.09
N HIS A 9 13.68 16.92 -14.59
CA HIS A 9 14.29 15.82 -13.86
C HIS A 9 15.07 16.30 -12.63
N MET A 10 15.92 17.33 -12.79
CA MET A 10 16.70 17.89 -11.68
C MET A 10 15.84 18.50 -10.55
N HIS A 11 14.58 18.85 -10.84
CA HIS A 11 13.65 19.40 -9.85
C HIS A 11 12.62 18.35 -9.38
N GLY A 12 13.00 17.08 -9.40
CA GLY A 12 12.17 15.99 -8.87
C GLY A 12 11.13 15.46 -9.85
N GLY A 13 11.21 15.79 -11.14
CA GLY A 13 10.42 15.17 -12.21
C GLY A 13 9.06 15.82 -12.51
N LEU A 14 8.75 16.97 -11.91
CA LEU A 14 7.55 17.76 -12.22
C LEU A 14 7.81 19.26 -12.05
N LEU A 15 7.46 20.07 -13.06
CA LEU A 15 7.49 21.52 -12.98
C LEU A 15 6.25 22.17 -13.61
N HIS A 16 5.83 23.30 -13.04
CA HIS A 16 4.83 24.16 -13.65
C HIS A 16 5.47 25.04 -14.74
N LYS A 17 4.69 25.44 -15.76
CA LYS A 17 5.11 26.32 -16.86
C LYS A 17 5.81 27.57 -16.33
N ARG A 18 5.24 28.19 -15.28
CA ARG A 18 5.80 29.40 -14.65
C ARG A 18 7.25 29.19 -14.21
N GLN A 19 7.53 28.09 -13.52
CA GLN A 19 8.88 27.75 -13.05
C GLN A 19 9.85 27.45 -14.20
N LEU A 20 9.36 26.85 -15.29
CA LEU A 20 10.19 26.62 -16.48
C LEU A 20 10.52 27.94 -17.19
N VAL A 21 9.56 28.86 -17.29
CA VAL A 21 9.76 30.19 -17.87
C VAL A 21 10.72 31.03 -17.04
N GLU A 22 10.60 31.01 -15.71
CA GLU A 22 11.55 31.65 -14.77
C GLU A 22 12.99 31.10 -14.95
N LYS A 23 13.13 29.88 -15.47
CA LYS A 23 14.41 29.24 -15.80
C LYS A 23 14.83 29.41 -17.27
N GLY A 24 14.20 30.32 -18.01
CA GLY A 24 14.54 30.66 -19.39
C GLY A 24 13.88 29.78 -20.47
N ALA A 25 12.90 28.94 -20.14
CA ALA A 25 12.16 28.19 -21.14
C ALA A 25 11.13 29.06 -21.85
N HIS A 26 11.05 28.97 -23.18
CA HIS A 26 10.00 29.59 -23.98
C HIS A 26 8.99 28.55 -24.47
N ASP A 27 7.79 28.98 -24.88
CA ASP A 27 6.72 28.09 -25.33
C ASP A 27 7.11 27.16 -26.49
N ARG A 28 8.02 27.61 -27.36
CA ARG A 28 8.60 26.77 -28.42
C ARG A 28 9.40 25.59 -27.85
N HIS A 29 10.17 25.79 -26.78
CA HIS A 29 10.96 24.73 -26.14
C HIS A 29 10.03 23.70 -25.49
N LEU A 30 8.99 24.16 -24.80
CA LEU A 30 8.00 23.28 -24.16
C LEU A 30 7.22 22.45 -25.18
N THR A 31 6.77 23.09 -26.27
CA THR A 31 6.04 22.41 -27.35
C THR A 31 6.92 21.36 -28.02
N TRP A 32 8.18 21.70 -28.29
CA TRP A 32 9.13 20.77 -28.90
C TRP A 32 9.44 19.58 -27.99
N ALA A 33 9.71 19.81 -26.69
CA ALA A 33 10.01 18.75 -25.72
C ALA A 33 8.83 17.77 -25.56
N VAL A 34 7.59 18.26 -25.58
CA VAL A 34 6.39 17.40 -25.56
C VAL A 34 6.25 16.61 -26.86
N ARG A 35 6.44 17.25 -28.03
CA ARG A 35 6.35 16.58 -29.34
C ARG A 35 7.41 15.50 -29.52
N LYS A 36 8.61 15.70 -28.95
CA LYS A 36 9.70 14.72 -28.94
C LYS A 36 9.53 13.62 -27.89
N GLY A 37 8.54 13.74 -27.00
CA GLY A 37 8.30 12.78 -25.93
C GLY A 37 9.30 12.86 -24.77
N GLU A 38 10.15 13.89 -24.72
CA GLU A 38 11.14 14.09 -23.66
C GLU A 38 10.49 14.45 -22.32
N VAL A 39 9.34 15.13 -22.37
CA VAL A 39 8.47 15.42 -21.24
C VAL A 39 7.02 15.16 -21.60
N ARG A 40 6.21 14.87 -20.59
CA ARG A 40 4.78 14.63 -20.70
C ARG A 40 3.99 15.70 -19.96
N ARG A 41 2.75 15.90 -20.36
CA ARG A 41 1.86 16.92 -19.79
C ARG A 41 0.71 16.27 -19.03
N PRO A 42 0.84 15.99 -17.72
CA PRO A 42 -0.25 15.39 -16.94
C PRO A 42 -1.49 16.30 -16.88
N ARG A 43 -1.28 17.62 -16.80
CA ARG A 43 -2.33 18.63 -16.76
C ARG A 43 -1.88 19.91 -17.46
N ARG A 44 -2.84 20.75 -17.86
CA ARG A 44 -2.55 22.09 -18.40
C ARG A 44 -1.62 22.83 -17.42
N GLY A 45 -0.48 23.28 -17.94
CA GLY A 45 0.53 24.02 -17.19
C GLY A 45 1.61 23.15 -16.52
N TRP A 46 1.42 21.85 -16.41
CA TRP A 46 2.36 20.94 -15.74
C TRP A 46 3.13 20.08 -16.72
N TYR A 47 4.43 19.94 -16.51
CA TYR A 47 5.34 19.11 -17.33
C TYR A 47 6.09 18.15 -16.43
N SER A 48 6.14 16.88 -16.82
CA SER A 48 6.72 15.80 -16.03
C SER A 48 7.59 14.89 -16.88
N THR A 49 8.63 14.33 -16.27
CA THR A 49 9.44 13.24 -16.86
C THR A 49 8.95 11.85 -16.42
N TRP A 50 7.95 11.78 -15.55
CA TRP A 50 7.44 10.50 -15.06
C TRP A 50 6.64 9.76 -16.15
N PRO A 51 6.68 8.41 -16.14
CA PRO A 51 5.80 7.61 -16.98
C PRO A 51 4.31 7.87 -16.69
N PRO A 52 3.40 7.69 -17.66
CA PRO A 52 1.96 7.88 -17.44
C PRO A 52 1.33 6.98 -16.38
N HIS A 53 1.98 5.85 -16.08
CA HIS A 53 1.53 4.89 -15.06
C HIS A 53 2.09 5.20 -13.67
N ASP A 54 3.00 6.18 -13.53
CA ASP A 54 3.52 6.59 -12.24
C ASP A 54 2.39 7.18 -11.38
N PRO A 55 2.21 6.72 -10.12
CA PRO A 55 1.15 7.24 -9.23
C PRO A 55 1.17 8.77 -9.09
N ARG A 56 2.34 9.40 -9.06
CA ARG A 56 2.49 10.86 -8.95
C ARG A 56 2.01 11.56 -10.22
N PHE A 57 2.28 10.98 -11.39
CA PHE A 57 1.77 11.48 -12.67
C PHE A 57 0.23 11.44 -12.70
N ILE A 58 -0.34 10.31 -12.28
CA ILE A 58 -1.79 10.10 -12.24
C ILE A 58 -2.45 11.07 -11.26
N ALA A 59 -1.87 11.30 -10.08
CA ALA A 59 -2.40 12.24 -9.10
C ALA A 59 -2.51 13.68 -9.66
N VAL A 60 -1.43 14.15 -10.29
CA VAL A 60 -1.39 15.49 -10.93
C VAL A 60 -2.36 15.56 -12.10
N GLN A 61 -2.52 14.47 -12.86
CA GLN A 61 -3.49 14.38 -13.96
C GLN A 61 -4.92 14.50 -13.45
N VAL A 62 -5.29 13.81 -12.37
CA VAL A 62 -6.60 13.95 -11.70
C VAL A 62 -6.84 15.40 -11.27
N GLY A 63 -5.77 16.06 -10.85
CA GLY A 63 -5.74 17.46 -10.45
C GLY A 63 -5.50 17.66 -8.95
N GLY A 64 -4.99 16.64 -8.28
CA GLY A 64 -4.62 16.65 -6.87
C GLY A 64 -3.18 16.20 -6.65
N ARG A 65 -2.93 15.66 -5.46
CA ARG A 65 -1.62 15.20 -4.99
C ARG A 65 -1.74 13.78 -4.44
N LEU A 66 -0.68 13.00 -4.57
CA LEU A 66 -0.63 11.64 -4.05
C LEU A 66 -0.70 11.66 -2.51
N THR A 67 -1.47 10.74 -1.92
CA THR A 67 -1.61 10.60 -0.46
C THR A 67 -1.77 9.13 -0.06
N GLY A 68 -1.91 8.88 1.23
CA GLY A 68 -2.17 7.56 1.79
C GLY A 68 -1.05 6.57 1.54
N ALA A 69 -1.41 5.29 1.49
CA ALA A 69 -0.44 4.21 1.31
C ALA A 69 0.33 4.35 -0.03
N SER A 70 -0.31 4.90 -1.07
CA SER A 70 0.34 5.10 -2.37
C SER A 70 1.45 6.16 -2.34
N ALA A 71 1.28 7.23 -1.55
CA ALA A 71 2.35 8.19 -1.32
C ALA A 71 3.51 7.56 -0.54
N LEU A 72 3.20 6.86 0.56
CA LEU A 72 4.19 6.19 1.39
C LEU A 72 4.99 5.14 0.61
N GLN A 73 4.33 4.36 -0.26
CA GLN A 73 5.02 3.39 -1.12
C GLN A 73 6.07 4.07 -2.00
N SER A 74 5.76 5.25 -2.55
CA SER A 74 6.70 6.01 -3.39
C SER A 74 7.94 6.50 -2.64
N TRP A 75 7.88 6.51 -1.29
CA TRP A 75 8.98 6.84 -0.39
C TRP A 75 9.69 5.59 0.16
N GLY A 76 9.27 4.40 -0.27
CA GLY A 76 9.88 3.13 0.17
C GLY A 76 9.29 2.55 1.46
N ALA A 77 8.08 2.98 1.85
CA ALA A 77 7.42 2.43 3.02
C ALA A 77 7.13 0.92 2.90
N TRP A 78 7.12 0.28 4.06
CA TRP A 78 6.87 -1.16 4.19
C TRP A 78 5.41 -1.51 3.91
N LEU A 79 5.17 -2.13 2.75
CA LEU A 79 3.85 -2.64 2.33
C LEU A 79 3.97 -4.02 1.69
N TRP A 80 2.93 -4.86 1.84
CA TRP A 80 2.90 -6.17 1.18
C TRP A 80 2.41 -6.14 -0.26
N GLN A 81 1.49 -5.23 -0.53
CA GLN A 81 0.82 -5.12 -1.80
C GLN A 81 0.97 -3.71 -2.33
N GLU A 82 0.92 -3.59 -3.65
CA GLU A 82 0.82 -2.29 -4.28
C GLU A 82 -0.55 -1.68 -3.89
N PRO A 83 -0.56 -0.55 -3.16
CA PRO A 83 -1.79 0.08 -2.72
C PRO A 83 -2.50 0.70 -3.91
N ARG A 84 -3.81 0.88 -3.76
CA ARG A 84 -4.58 1.68 -4.70
C ARG A 84 -4.06 3.13 -4.69
N ILE A 85 -3.98 3.75 -5.86
CA ILE A 85 -3.64 5.18 -5.97
C ILE A 85 -4.72 6.02 -5.29
N THR A 86 -4.32 6.76 -4.27
CA THR A 86 -5.16 7.72 -3.55
C THR A 86 -4.67 9.14 -3.79
N VAL A 87 -5.62 10.02 -4.15
CA VAL A 87 -5.35 11.41 -4.52
C VAL A 87 -6.09 12.35 -3.58
N SER A 88 -5.32 13.16 -2.86
CA SER A 88 -5.80 14.28 -2.07
C SER A 88 -6.12 15.45 -3.00
N VAL A 89 -7.32 16.01 -2.85
CA VAL A 89 -7.76 17.23 -3.53
C VAL A 89 -8.31 18.22 -2.50
N PRO A 90 -8.22 19.54 -2.76
CA PRO A 90 -8.89 20.52 -1.90
C PRO A 90 -10.39 20.25 -1.78
N LYS A 91 -10.97 20.51 -0.61
CA LYS A 91 -12.40 20.29 -0.32
C LYS A 91 -13.36 20.95 -1.32
N ASN A 92 -12.98 22.08 -1.90
CA ASN A 92 -13.75 22.82 -2.90
C ASN A 92 -13.38 22.47 -4.36
N ALA A 93 -12.54 21.45 -4.57
CA ALA A 93 -12.10 21.07 -5.90
C ALA A 93 -13.27 20.52 -6.73
N SER A 94 -13.43 21.09 -7.93
CA SER A 94 -14.41 20.67 -8.93
C SER A 94 -13.71 20.39 -10.27
N ARG A 95 -14.44 19.75 -11.20
CA ARG A 95 -13.95 19.42 -12.56
C ARG A 95 -12.66 18.57 -12.57
N LEU A 96 -12.55 17.65 -11.61
CA LEU A 96 -11.46 16.67 -11.56
C LEU A 96 -11.46 15.80 -12.83
N ARG A 97 -10.27 15.46 -13.32
CA ARG A 97 -10.19 14.49 -14.42
C ARG A 97 -10.53 13.11 -13.89
N ARG A 98 -11.43 12.41 -14.59
CA ARG A 98 -11.73 11.00 -14.27
C ARG A 98 -10.50 10.15 -14.60
N ALA A 99 -10.09 9.34 -13.63
CA ALA A 99 -9.10 8.28 -13.81
C ALA A 99 -9.67 6.99 -13.22
N SER A 100 -9.54 5.89 -13.97
CA SER A 100 -9.98 4.57 -13.49
C SER A 100 -9.12 4.14 -12.29
N ARG A 101 -9.73 3.45 -11.32
CA ARG A 101 -9.04 2.83 -10.18
C ARG A 101 -8.35 3.79 -9.22
N VAL A 102 -8.59 5.10 -9.29
CA VAL A 102 -8.10 6.10 -8.33
C VAL A 102 -9.14 6.33 -7.22
N ARG A 103 -8.71 6.42 -5.96
CA ARG A 103 -9.52 6.92 -4.83
C ARG A 103 -9.22 8.41 -4.66
N VAL A 104 -10.25 9.22 -4.45
CA VAL A 104 -10.10 10.66 -4.21
C VAL A 104 -10.52 10.95 -2.79
N VAL A 105 -9.72 11.76 -2.09
CA VAL A 105 -9.97 12.24 -0.74
C VAL A 105 -10.02 13.77 -0.78
N TRP A 106 -11.03 14.33 -0.14
CA TRP A 106 -11.25 15.77 -0.09
C TRP A 106 -10.75 16.31 1.24
N ASP A 107 -9.57 16.90 1.20
CA ASP A 107 -8.88 17.39 2.38
C ASP A 107 -9.10 18.90 2.57
N PRO A 108 -9.04 19.36 3.83
CA PRO A 108 -9.13 20.78 4.11
C PRO A 108 -7.85 21.52 3.64
N PRO A 109 -7.90 22.84 3.46
CA PRO A 109 -6.81 23.62 2.84
C PRO A 109 -5.45 23.48 3.54
N GLU A 110 -5.42 23.22 4.83
CA GLU A 110 -4.19 23.10 5.60
C GLU A 110 -3.35 21.89 5.14
N VAL A 111 -4.01 20.82 4.70
CA VAL A 111 -3.35 19.67 4.05
C VAL A 111 -2.85 20.07 2.65
N ALA A 112 -3.56 20.96 1.95
CA ALA A 112 -3.17 21.53 0.65
C ALA A 112 -1.86 22.31 0.68
N GLU A 113 -1.54 22.90 1.83
CA GLU A 113 -0.35 23.73 2.04
C GLU A 113 0.87 22.92 2.48
N ARG A 114 0.68 21.70 3.00
CA ARG A 114 1.76 20.79 3.41
C ARG A 114 2.17 19.84 2.30
N GLY A 115 3.47 19.64 2.11
CA GLY A 115 4.05 18.72 1.13
C GLY A 115 4.54 19.41 -0.15
N THR A 116 4.39 18.73 -1.28
CA THR A 116 4.83 19.21 -2.59
C THR A 116 3.66 19.39 -3.55
N ASN A 117 3.95 19.83 -4.78
CA ASN A 117 2.94 19.96 -5.83
C ASN A 117 2.31 18.62 -6.28
N HIS A 118 2.89 17.48 -5.89
CA HIS A 118 2.48 16.16 -6.36
C HIS A 118 2.24 15.13 -5.26
N SER A 119 2.60 15.44 -4.02
CA SER A 119 2.37 14.58 -2.85
C SER A 119 2.04 15.44 -1.63
N VAL A 120 1.17 14.94 -0.76
CA VAL A 120 0.96 15.53 0.56
C VAL A 120 2.19 15.33 1.45
N GLY A 121 2.25 16.02 2.59
CA GLY A 121 3.30 15.82 3.60
C GLY A 121 3.19 14.47 4.31
N LEU A 122 4.28 14.01 4.93
CA LEU A 122 4.38 12.69 5.57
C LEU A 122 3.24 12.40 6.55
N ARG A 123 3.00 13.30 7.50
CA ARG A 123 1.96 13.14 8.53
C ARG A 123 0.56 12.98 7.92
N ASP A 124 0.25 13.73 6.86
CA ASP A 124 -1.04 13.63 6.18
C ASP A 124 -1.17 12.32 5.40
N ALA A 125 -0.08 11.86 4.75
CA ALA A 125 -0.04 10.57 4.08
C ALA A 125 -0.20 9.40 5.06
N LEU A 126 0.49 9.45 6.21
CA LEU A 126 0.35 8.44 7.27
C LEU A 126 -1.08 8.38 7.79
N ARG A 127 -1.69 9.52 8.14
CA ARG A 127 -3.09 9.57 8.62
C ARG A 127 -4.06 8.93 7.64
N GLU A 128 -3.91 9.21 6.35
CA GLU A 128 -4.75 8.58 5.33
C GLU A 128 -4.44 7.09 5.17
N ALA A 129 -3.17 6.68 5.20
CA ALA A 129 -2.77 5.28 5.11
C ALA A 129 -3.33 4.43 6.26
N LEU A 130 -3.37 4.98 7.48
CA LEU A 130 -3.97 4.33 8.65
C LEU A 130 -5.48 4.08 8.49
N LEU A 131 -6.16 4.79 7.58
CA LEU A 131 -7.57 4.55 7.27
C LEU A 131 -7.77 3.57 6.11
N GLU A 132 -6.72 3.32 5.32
CA GLU A 132 -6.75 2.49 4.11
C GLU A 132 -6.24 1.07 4.35
N LEU A 133 -5.19 0.94 5.17
CA LEU A 133 -4.43 -0.28 5.30
C LEU A 133 -5.06 -1.28 6.26
N PRO A 134 -4.85 -2.60 6.02
CA PRO A 134 -5.05 -3.60 7.05
C PRO A 134 -4.18 -3.28 8.27
N PHE A 135 -4.66 -3.66 9.45
CA PHE A 135 -4.02 -3.37 10.73
C PHE A 135 -2.51 -3.64 10.76
N GLU A 136 -2.08 -4.81 10.29
CA GLU A 136 -0.67 -5.22 10.36
C GLU A 136 0.21 -4.33 9.46
N GLU A 137 -0.26 -3.97 8.26
CA GLU A 137 0.46 -3.04 7.38
C GLU A 137 0.41 -1.60 7.92
N ALA A 138 -0.67 -1.21 8.61
CA ALA A 138 -0.76 0.08 9.28
C ALA A 138 0.29 0.21 10.41
N VAL A 139 0.57 -0.87 11.16
CA VAL A 139 1.66 -0.91 12.14
C VAL A 139 3.01 -0.83 11.41
N ALA A 140 3.19 -1.63 10.35
CA ALA A 140 4.45 -1.67 9.61
C ALA A 140 4.84 -0.33 8.97
N VAL A 141 3.89 0.46 8.47
CA VAL A 141 4.23 1.79 7.93
C VAL A 141 4.60 2.80 9.02
N LEU A 142 4.10 2.63 10.25
CA LEU A 142 4.54 3.46 11.39
C LEU A 142 5.92 3.04 11.87
N ASP A 143 6.17 1.73 12.02
CA ASP A 143 7.49 1.18 12.35
C ASP A 143 8.54 1.63 11.32
N TRP A 144 8.20 1.62 10.02
CA TRP A 144 9.05 2.17 8.95
C TRP A 144 9.38 3.65 9.13
N ALA A 145 8.38 4.46 9.49
CA ALA A 145 8.57 5.90 9.68
C ALA A 145 9.48 6.20 10.88
N LEU A 146 9.41 5.38 11.94
CA LEU A 146 10.31 5.44 13.08
C LEU A 146 11.72 4.98 12.70
N TYR A 147 11.84 3.82 12.07
CA TYR A 147 13.12 3.24 11.65
C TYR A 147 13.90 4.17 10.71
N THR A 148 13.20 4.89 9.83
CA THR A 148 13.80 5.86 8.91
C THR A 148 13.94 7.26 9.51
N GLU A 149 13.67 7.42 10.81
CA GLU A 149 13.74 8.67 11.59
C GLU A 149 12.90 9.82 11.00
N GLN A 150 11.90 9.50 10.19
CA GLN A 150 10.99 10.47 9.60
C GLN A 150 9.87 10.89 10.56
N LEU A 151 9.66 10.10 11.60
CA LEU A 151 8.72 10.36 12.69
C LEU A 151 9.35 9.84 13.99
N GLY A 152 9.23 10.56 15.10
CA GLY A 152 9.64 10.10 16.43
C GLY A 152 8.51 9.41 17.19
N MET A 153 8.85 8.50 18.12
CA MET A 153 7.87 7.73 18.89
C MET A 153 6.89 8.63 19.67
N GLY A 154 7.38 9.74 20.23
CA GLY A 154 6.56 10.72 20.95
C GLY A 154 5.58 11.51 20.07
N GLU A 155 5.73 11.46 18.74
CA GLU A 155 4.84 12.16 17.80
C GLU A 155 3.61 11.35 17.40
N ILE A 156 3.62 10.03 17.63
CA ILE A 156 2.54 9.12 17.21
C ILE A 156 1.19 9.46 17.85
N PRO A 157 1.09 9.78 19.16
CA PRO A 157 -0.19 10.17 19.75
C PRO A 157 -0.84 11.37 19.05
N ALA A 158 -0.04 12.40 18.73
CA ALA A 158 -0.51 13.58 17.99
C ALA A 158 -0.85 13.23 16.53
N LEU A 159 -0.10 12.30 15.91
CA LEU A 159 -0.38 11.82 14.56
C LEU A 159 -1.75 11.16 14.46
N VAL A 160 -2.17 10.39 15.46
CA VAL A 160 -3.45 9.66 15.43
C VAL A 160 -4.62 10.46 16.04
N GLU A 161 -4.35 11.62 16.62
CA GLU A 161 -5.36 12.47 17.24
C GLU A 161 -6.49 12.80 16.25
N GLY A 162 -7.74 12.66 16.68
CA GLY A 162 -8.92 12.91 15.85
C GLY A 162 -9.23 11.84 14.80
N LEU A 163 -8.43 10.77 14.68
CA LEU A 163 -8.80 9.58 13.91
C LEU A 163 -9.80 8.71 14.69
N PRO A 164 -10.47 7.73 14.05
CA PRO A 164 -11.34 6.78 14.75
C PRO A 164 -10.65 6.10 15.96
N ARG A 165 -11.42 5.79 17.01
CA ARG A 165 -10.86 5.25 18.28
C ARG A 165 -10.11 3.93 18.11
N ASP A 166 -10.54 3.09 17.18
CA ASP A 166 -9.85 1.85 16.83
C ASP A 166 -8.49 2.11 16.18
N VAL A 167 -8.39 3.14 15.34
CA VAL A 167 -7.11 3.61 14.76
C VAL A 167 -6.19 4.18 15.83
N GLN A 168 -6.71 4.99 16.76
CA GLN A 168 -5.90 5.54 17.85
C GLN A 168 -5.25 4.47 18.73
N GLY A 169 -5.89 3.29 18.86
CA GLY A 169 -5.33 2.17 19.61
C GLY A 169 -4.06 1.57 18.99
N ILE A 170 -3.67 1.97 17.77
CA ILE A 170 -2.47 1.48 17.09
C ILE A 170 -1.17 1.88 17.81
N VAL A 171 -1.18 2.97 18.59
CA VAL A 171 0.03 3.47 19.29
C VAL A 171 0.67 2.38 20.15
N ASP A 172 -0.14 1.56 20.81
CA ASP A 172 0.32 0.46 21.67
C ASP A 172 0.97 -0.71 20.91
N TRP A 173 0.89 -0.68 19.59
CA TRP A 173 1.37 -1.72 18.70
C TRP A 173 2.61 -1.32 17.94
N VAL A 174 3.02 -0.06 17.92
CA VAL A 174 4.21 0.39 17.18
C VAL A 174 5.50 0.05 17.95
N ASP A 175 6.59 -0.20 17.23
CA ASP A 175 7.91 -0.48 17.78
C ASP A 175 9.02 0.08 16.88
N GLU A 176 9.82 1.00 17.43
CA GLU A 176 10.94 1.65 16.73
C GLU A 176 12.10 0.71 16.43
N LYS A 177 12.17 -0.44 17.12
CA LYS A 177 13.27 -1.40 16.96
C LYS A 177 13.09 -2.29 15.74
N CYS A 178 11.89 -2.41 15.19
CA CYS A 178 11.67 -3.22 13.99
C CYS A 178 12.47 -2.64 12.82
N GLN A 179 13.25 -3.47 12.14
CA GLN A 179 14.13 -3.04 11.05
C GLN A 179 13.62 -3.48 9.67
N SER A 180 12.55 -4.26 9.64
CA SER A 180 11.96 -4.75 8.42
C SER A 180 10.44 -4.98 8.54
N ILE A 181 9.79 -5.07 7.38
CA ILE A 181 8.37 -5.41 7.29
C ILE A 181 8.07 -6.80 7.87
N ILE A 182 8.95 -7.79 7.68
CA ILE A 182 8.71 -9.15 8.20
C ILE A 182 8.80 -9.18 9.73
N GLU A 183 9.69 -8.40 10.34
CA GLU A 183 9.76 -8.24 11.80
C GLU A 183 8.49 -7.61 12.35
N SER A 184 8.11 -6.43 11.83
CA SER A 184 6.93 -5.70 12.28
C SER A 184 5.65 -6.54 12.19
N ILE A 185 5.44 -7.21 11.06
CA ILE A 185 4.28 -8.06 10.81
C ILE A 185 4.30 -9.30 11.72
N SER A 186 5.45 -9.96 11.87
CA SER A 186 5.56 -11.16 12.73
C SER A 186 5.31 -10.80 14.20
N ARG A 187 5.93 -9.71 14.69
CA ARG A 187 5.69 -9.18 16.04
C ARG A 187 4.22 -8.88 16.27
N THR A 188 3.58 -8.18 15.33
CA THR A 188 2.15 -7.85 15.41
C THR A 188 1.30 -9.11 15.49
N ARG A 189 1.57 -10.13 14.66
CA ARG A 189 0.80 -11.37 14.65
C ARG A 189 0.99 -12.22 15.90
N PHE A 190 2.22 -12.36 16.41
CA PHE A 190 2.47 -13.08 17.68
C PHE A 190 1.80 -12.37 18.86
N ARG A 191 1.90 -11.05 18.96
CA ARG A 191 1.19 -10.28 19.99
C ARG A 191 -0.33 -10.44 19.89
N ARG A 192 -0.89 -10.49 18.67
CA ARG A 192 -2.32 -10.78 18.44
C ARG A 192 -2.72 -12.21 18.84
N ALA A 193 -1.81 -13.18 18.71
CA ALA A 193 -2.00 -14.55 19.20
C ALA A 193 -1.86 -14.67 20.73
N GLY A 194 -1.45 -13.59 21.41
CA GLY A 194 -1.38 -13.50 22.87
C GLY A 194 -0.02 -13.86 23.46
N HIS A 195 1.02 -13.92 22.63
CA HIS A 195 2.40 -14.08 23.08
C HIS A 195 3.01 -12.77 23.57
N ASP A 196 3.97 -12.90 24.48
CA ASP A 196 4.90 -11.83 24.79
C ASP A 196 6.01 -11.79 23.74
N VAL A 197 6.36 -10.60 23.26
CA VAL A 197 7.24 -10.45 22.11
C VAL A 197 8.20 -9.29 22.30
N GLU A 198 9.49 -9.59 22.23
CA GLU A 198 10.58 -8.63 22.23
C GLU A 198 11.28 -8.66 20.86
N THR A 199 11.71 -7.51 20.35
CA THR A 199 12.45 -7.43 19.08
C THR A 199 13.85 -6.89 19.26
N GLN A 200 14.77 -7.32 18.39
CA GLN A 200 16.18 -6.92 18.40
C GLN A 200 16.83 -7.16 19.78
N VAL A 201 16.66 -8.37 20.33
CA VAL A 201 17.18 -8.77 21.65
C VAL A 201 18.67 -9.07 21.57
N PRO A 202 19.56 -8.34 22.26
CA PRO A 202 21.00 -8.58 22.19
C PRO A 202 21.41 -9.96 22.70
N VAL A 203 22.34 -10.60 21.98
CA VAL A 203 22.94 -11.92 22.34
C VAL A 203 24.45 -11.82 22.51
N ASP A 204 25.08 -10.97 21.71
CA ASP A 204 26.49 -10.60 21.83
C ASP A 204 26.63 -9.11 21.48
N ARG A 205 27.81 -8.52 21.71
CA ARG A 205 28.09 -7.09 21.51
C ARG A 205 27.65 -6.54 20.15
N ASN A 206 27.64 -7.38 19.12
CA ASN A 206 27.31 -7.00 17.74
C ASN A 206 26.17 -7.84 17.12
N LYS A 207 25.41 -8.60 17.92
CA LYS A 207 24.36 -9.49 17.42
C LYS A 207 23.10 -9.39 18.27
N ALA A 208 21.96 -9.35 17.61
CA ALA A 208 20.65 -9.33 18.26
C ALA A 208 19.71 -10.31 17.57
N ILE A 209 18.90 -11.05 18.32
CA ILE A 209 17.82 -11.90 17.81
C ILE A 209 16.71 -10.99 17.30
N ASP A 210 16.22 -11.26 16.09
CA ASP A 210 15.22 -10.38 15.48
C ASP A 210 13.94 -10.33 16.32
N ILE A 211 13.44 -11.50 16.74
CA ILE A 211 12.27 -11.64 17.61
C ILE A 211 12.50 -12.71 18.68
N VAL A 212 12.19 -12.39 19.93
CA VAL A 212 12.07 -13.37 21.02
C VAL A 212 10.60 -13.48 21.42
N VAL A 213 10.08 -14.71 21.44
CA VAL A 213 8.69 -15.02 21.80
C VAL A 213 8.63 -15.76 23.13
N ASP A 214 7.76 -15.28 24.03
CA ASP A 214 7.54 -15.78 25.40
C ASP A 214 8.83 -15.97 26.22
N GLY A 215 9.89 -15.24 25.88
CA GLY A 215 11.21 -15.38 26.49
C GLY A 215 11.88 -16.75 26.27
N VAL A 216 11.37 -17.61 25.38
CA VAL A 216 11.86 -19.00 25.23
C VAL A 216 12.14 -19.43 23.79
N VAL A 217 11.60 -18.72 22.80
CA VAL A 217 11.88 -18.98 21.37
C VAL A 217 12.59 -17.77 20.76
N GLY A 218 13.77 -17.96 20.21
CA GLY A 218 14.44 -16.98 19.36
C GLY A 218 14.10 -17.25 17.89
N LEU A 219 13.55 -16.23 17.22
CA LEU A 219 13.11 -16.27 15.83
C LEU A 219 13.93 -15.31 14.99
N GLU A 220 14.62 -15.87 14.00
CA GLU A 220 15.39 -15.17 12.97
C GLU A 220 14.56 -15.03 11.69
N LEU A 221 14.56 -13.83 11.10
CA LEU A 221 13.72 -13.45 9.98
C LEU A 221 14.55 -13.07 8.76
N ASP A 222 14.73 -14.02 7.85
CA ASP A 222 15.58 -13.79 6.68
C ASP A 222 14.84 -13.06 5.56
N GLY A 223 15.42 -11.93 5.15
CA GLY A 223 15.14 -11.27 3.88
C GLY A 223 15.60 -12.10 2.67
N ARG A 224 15.12 -11.76 1.47
CA ARG A 224 15.30 -12.54 0.23
C ARG A 224 16.76 -12.62 -0.29
N ALA A 225 17.73 -12.01 0.38
CA ALA A 225 19.11 -11.89 -0.09
C ALA A 225 20.04 -12.85 0.65
N PHE A 226 20.12 -14.10 0.21
CA PHE A 226 21.11 -15.05 0.69
C PHE A 226 22.38 -14.96 -0.16
N HIS A 227 23.45 -14.42 0.41
CA HIS A 227 24.82 -14.61 -0.10
C HIS A 227 25.44 -15.80 0.64
N GLN A 228 26.28 -16.61 -0.02
CA GLN A 228 26.92 -17.78 0.62
C GLN A 228 27.70 -17.40 1.90
N ASP A 229 28.23 -16.17 1.96
CA ASP A 229 28.99 -15.67 3.11
C ASP A 229 28.13 -15.31 4.34
N SER A 230 26.80 -15.23 4.21
CA SER A 230 25.90 -15.05 5.36
C SER A 230 25.59 -16.38 6.05
N PHE A 231 25.64 -17.49 5.32
CA PHE A 231 25.18 -18.80 5.80
C PHE A 231 25.88 -19.25 7.09
N GLU A 232 27.21 -19.16 7.16
CA GLU A 232 27.96 -19.55 8.36
C GLU A 232 27.66 -18.62 9.55
N LYS A 233 27.49 -17.32 9.30
CA LYS A 233 27.13 -16.35 10.35
C LYS A 233 25.74 -16.64 10.93
N ASP A 234 24.80 -16.98 10.05
CA ASP A 234 23.43 -17.32 10.38
C ASP A 234 23.37 -18.61 11.21
N ARG A 235 24.23 -19.61 10.91
CA ARG A 235 24.34 -20.83 11.73
C ARG A 235 24.98 -20.57 13.10
N CYS A 236 26.02 -19.74 13.17
CA CYS A 236 26.61 -19.36 14.45
C CYS A 236 25.59 -18.66 15.36
N LYS A 237 24.74 -17.81 14.79
CA LYS A 237 23.68 -17.12 15.54
C LYS A 237 22.64 -18.10 16.09
N ASP A 238 22.24 -19.12 15.32
CA ASP A 238 21.34 -20.17 15.82
C ASP A 238 21.93 -20.93 17.02
N LEU A 239 23.24 -21.21 16.98
CA LEU A 239 23.93 -21.84 18.11
C LEU A 239 23.93 -20.93 19.34
N GLU A 240 24.15 -19.63 19.16
CA GLU A 240 24.11 -18.66 20.26
C GLU A 240 22.72 -18.59 20.90
N ILE A 241 21.64 -18.59 20.11
CA ILE A 241 20.25 -18.65 20.61
C ILE A 241 20.05 -19.90 21.50
N ILE A 242 20.56 -21.05 21.05
CA ILE A 242 20.46 -22.30 21.81
C ILE A 242 21.28 -22.24 23.09
N ILE A 243 22.49 -21.67 23.04
CA ILE A 243 23.37 -21.49 24.20
C ILE A 243 22.71 -20.60 25.26
N GLU A 244 21.95 -19.58 24.85
CA GLU A 244 21.13 -18.75 25.75
C GLU A 244 19.92 -19.49 26.34
N GLY A 245 19.73 -20.77 26.00
CA GLY A 245 18.64 -21.60 26.50
C GLY A 245 17.31 -21.35 25.78
N ARG A 246 17.34 -20.83 24.54
CA ARG A 246 16.13 -20.60 23.73
C ARG A 246 16.05 -21.61 22.59
N ALA A 247 14.84 -21.92 22.14
CA ALA A 247 14.66 -22.65 20.89
C ALA A 247 14.95 -21.71 19.70
N ALA A 248 15.82 -22.12 18.78
CA ALA A 248 16.13 -21.36 17.57
C ALA A 248 15.20 -21.75 16.41
N ILE A 249 14.49 -20.77 15.84
CA ILE A 249 13.68 -20.92 14.63
C ILE A 249 14.10 -19.86 13.62
N ARG A 250 14.15 -20.24 12.35
CA ARG A 250 14.41 -19.32 11.24
C ARG A 250 13.24 -19.35 10.26
N ALA A 251 12.70 -18.19 9.91
CA ALA A 251 11.60 -18.07 8.98
C ALA A 251 11.93 -17.09 7.86
N SER A 252 11.87 -17.59 6.62
CA SER A 252 12.06 -16.74 5.45
C SER A 252 10.87 -15.80 5.23
N TYR A 253 11.11 -14.73 4.47
CA TYR A 253 10.05 -13.87 3.92
C TYR A 253 8.84 -14.63 3.36
N GLN A 254 9.06 -15.71 2.59
CA GLN A 254 7.97 -16.47 1.97
C GLN A 254 7.12 -17.20 3.00
N MET A 255 7.75 -17.72 4.06
CA MET A 255 7.05 -18.36 5.17
C MET A 255 6.20 -17.35 5.94
N VAL A 256 6.74 -16.18 6.28
CA VAL A 256 5.96 -15.14 6.97
C VAL A 256 4.80 -14.63 6.10
N ARG A 257 5.04 -14.41 4.80
CA ARG A 257 4.03 -13.83 3.91
C ARG A 257 2.94 -14.82 3.52
N HIS A 258 3.27 -16.08 3.24
CA HIS A 258 2.36 -17.05 2.63
C HIS A 258 2.14 -18.32 3.46
N GLY A 259 2.97 -18.57 4.48
CA GLY A 259 2.93 -19.79 5.30
C GLY A 259 2.86 -19.50 6.80
N TRP A 260 2.24 -18.39 7.19
CA TRP A 260 2.26 -17.90 8.58
C TRP A 260 1.81 -18.93 9.61
N GLU A 261 0.76 -19.70 9.29
CA GLU A 261 0.21 -20.73 10.17
C GLU A 261 1.26 -21.76 10.59
N ARG A 262 2.20 -22.10 9.69
CA ARG A 262 3.29 -23.01 9.98
C ARG A 262 4.35 -22.37 10.89
N VAL A 263 4.64 -21.09 10.70
CA VAL A 263 5.57 -20.33 11.56
C VAL A 263 4.99 -20.23 12.97
N LEU A 264 3.72 -19.85 13.08
CA LEU A 264 3.02 -19.78 14.37
C LEU A 264 3.02 -21.12 15.09
N LEU A 265 2.61 -22.21 14.41
CA LEU A 265 2.58 -23.55 14.99
C LEU A 265 3.97 -24.01 15.46
N ALA A 266 5.02 -23.72 14.68
CA ALA A 266 6.39 -24.09 15.06
C ALA A 266 6.84 -23.37 16.34
N VAL A 267 6.56 -22.06 16.44
CA VAL A 267 6.85 -21.27 17.63
C VAL A 267 6.05 -21.74 18.84
N GLU A 268 4.74 -21.97 18.69
CA GLU A 268 3.87 -22.47 19.78
C GLU A 268 4.29 -23.85 20.28
N THR A 269 4.71 -24.74 19.37
CA THR A 269 5.23 -26.07 19.70
C THR A 269 6.55 -25.96 20.44
N ALA A 270 7.49 -25.16 19.94
CA ALA A 270 8.79 -24.95 20.59
C ALA A 270 8.64 -24.34 21.99
N ALA A 271 7.78 -23.34 22.14
CA ALA A 271 7.49 -22.71 23.43
C ALA A 271 6.85 -23.70 24.42
N SER A 272 5.98 -24.59 23.95
CA SER A 272 5.36 -25.62 24.82
C SER A 272 6.37 -26.68 25.27
N ASN A 273 7.19 -27.19 24.35
CA ASN A 273 8.25 -28.16 24.68
C ASN A 273 9.26 -27.60 25.68
N HIS A 274 9.58 -26.31 25.56
CA HIS A 274 10.49 -25.62 26.49
C HIS A 274 9.90 -25.54 27.91
N ARG A 275 8.61 -25.18 28.03
CA ARG A 275 7.88 -25.17 29.31
C ARG A 275 7.84 -26.55 29.98
N GLU A 276 7.61 -27.61 29.22
CA GLU A 276 7.60 -28.99 29.73
C GLU A 276 8.98 -29.46 30.19
N SER A 277 10.02 -29.11 29.43
CA SER A 277 11.42 -29.41 29.79
C SER A 277 11.85 -28.68 31.07
N GLY A 278 11.48 -27.40 31.23
CA GLY A 278 11.73 -26.64 32.46
C GLY A 278 10.95 -27.15 33.68
N ALA A 279 9.72 -27.63 33.49
CA ALA A 279 8.91 -28.23 34.56
C ALA A 279 9.47 -29.57 35.05
N SER A 280 10.15 -30.33 34.19
CA SER A 280 10.78 -31.62 34.56
C SER A 280 12.07 -31.47 35.38
N VAL A 281 12.67 -30.27 35.42
CA VAL A 281 13.97 -30.01 36.08
C VAL A 281 13.81 -29.23 37.40
N GLY A 282 12.61 -28.74 37.74
CA GLY A 282 12.40 -27.85 38.90
C GLY A 282 11.47 -28.39 39.99
N VAL A 283 12.04 -28.94 41.08
CA VAL A 283 11.44 -28.80 42.42
C VAL A 283 11.87 -27.42 42.93
N GLY A 284 10.95 -26.44 42.97
CA GLY A 284 11.25 -25.13 43.56
C GLY A 284 10.26 -24.03 43.18
N ASN A 285 9.47 -23.60 44.15
CA ASN A 285 8.50 -22.50 44.07
C ASN A 285 9.08 -21.20 43.52
N SER A 286 8.56 -20.73 42.39
CA SER A 286 8.36 -19.32 42.06
C SER A 286 7.30 -19.26 40.97
N GLY A 287 6.07 -18.88 41.34
CA GLY A 287 4.98 -18.75 40.40
C GLY A 287 5.34 -17.74 39.29
N PRO A 288 4.83 -17.94 38.06
CA PRO A 288 5.04 -16.97 36.99
C PRO A 288 4.49 -15.61 37.45
N GLY A 289 5.30 -14.56 37.29
CA GLY A 289 4.90 -13.18 37.56
C GLY A 289 3.60 -12.82 36.83
N PRO A 290 2.89 -11.76 37.27
CA PRO A 290 1.58 -11.41 36.75
C PRO A 290 1.64 -11.23 35.23
N ARG A 291 0.90 -12.10 34.51
CA ARG A 291 0.70 -11.97 33.07
C ARG A 291 0.09 -10.59 32.80
N PRO A 292 0.59 -9.82 31.83
CA PRO A 292 -0.12 -8.63 31.38
C PRO A 292 -1.53 -9.04 30.96
N PRO A 293 -2.55 -8.19 31.20
CA PRO A 293 -3.93 -8.54 30.90
C PRO A 293 -4.04 -8.94 29.44
N ARG A 294 -4.65 -10.10 29.18
CA ARG A 294 -5.03 -10.55 27.84
C ARG A 294 -5.83 -9.42 27.19
N ARG A 295 -5.18 -8.66 26.31
CA ARG A 295 -5.87 -7.73 25.43
C ARG A 295 -6.67 -8.60 24.48
N GLY A 296 -7.95 -8.79 24.79
CA GLY A 296 -8.88 -9.54 23.96
C GLY A 296 -8.84 -9.01 22.52
N PRO A 297 -9.29 -9.81 21.54
CA PRO A 297 -9.19 -9.45 20.14
C PRO A 297 -10.02 -8.19 19.89
N ARG A 298 -9.37 -7.02 19.91
CA ARG A 298 -9.93 -5.84 19.27
C ARG A 298 -9.74 -6.09 17.79
N LEU A 299 -10.82 -6.52 17.16
CA LEU A 299 -10.93 -6.42 15.72
C LEU A 299 -10.72 -4.95 15.40
N TRP A 300 -9.64 -4.66 14.67
CA TRP A 300 -9.62 -3.57 13.73
C TRP A 300 -10.83 -3.75 12.82
N ALA A 301 -11.96 -3.21 13.27
CA ALA A 301 -13.25 -3.34 12.63
C ALA A 301 -13.57 -2.00 11.99
N LEU A 302 -12.68 -1.52 11.12
CA LEU A 302 -13.16 -0.68 10.05
C LEU A 302 -14.09 -1.59 9.22
N PRO A 303 -15.40 -1.30 9.11
CA PRO A 303 -16.13 -1.86 7.99
C PRO A 303 -15.35 -1.38 6.78
N CYS A 304 -14.84 -2.31 5.95
CA CYS A 304 -14.65 -2.02 4.54
C CYS A 304 -15.93 -1.29 4.13
N ARG A 305 -15.91 0.04 4.01
CA ARG A 305 -17.11 0.79 3.63
C ARG A 305 -17.45 0.24 2.27
N ARG A 306 -18.47 -0.64 2.22
CA ARG A 306 -19.07 -1.07 0.97
C ARG A 306 -19.40 0.22 0.24
N HIS A 307 -18.79 0.36 -0.93
CA HIS A 307 -19.00 1.52 -1.78
C HIS A 307 -20.50 1.76 -1.95
N PRO A 308 -21.01 2.99 -1.81
CA PRO A 308 -22.26 3.29 -2.47
C PRO A 308 -22.02 3.01 -3.96
N LYS A 309 -22.87 2.16 -4.54
CA LYS A 309 -22.96 2.05 -6.01
C LYS A 309 -23.09 3.49 -6.55
N PRO A 310 -22.48 3.84 -7.67
CA PRO A 310 -22.84 5.07 -8.36
C PRO A 310 -24.33 4.93 -8.71
N GLU A 311 -25.20 5.63 -8.00
CA GLU A 311 -26.55 5.87 -8.47
C GLU A 311 -26.40 6.69 -9.76
N LEU A 312 -26.63 6.02 -10.88
CA LEU A 312 -26.99 6.70 -12.12
C LEU A 312 -28.26 7.49 -11.82
N PRO A 313 -28.38 8.76 -12.24
CA PRO A 313 -29.66 9.45 -12.18
C PRO A 313 -30.69 8.59 -12.94
N PRO A 314 -31.94 8.48 -12.45
CA PRO A 314 -32.97 7.73 -13.16
C PRO A 314 -33.09 8.31 -14.56
N GLY A 315 -32.84 7.44 -15.55
CA GLY A 315 -33.14 7.75 -16.94
C GLY A 315 -34.63 8.04 -17.05
N ALA A 316 -34.97 9.11 -17.76
CA ALA A 316 -36.34 9.45 -18.10
C ALA A 316 -37.04 8.21 -18.69
N ASP A 317 -38.16 7.86 -18.07
CA ASP A 317 -39.01 6.73 -18.43
C ASP A 317 -39.39 6.79 -19.91
N ALA A 318 -39.00 5.74 -20.65
CA ALA A 318 -39.71 5.32 -21.84
C ALA A 318 -40.98 4.56 -21.38
N GLY A 319 -42.05 5.31 -21.15
CA GLY A 319 -43.39 4.76 -20.93
C GLY A 319 -44.02 4.34 -22.27
N ALA A 320 -44.08 3.04 -22.52
CA ALA A 320 -45.01 2.43 -23.46
C ALA A 320 -46.17 1.81 -22.65
N GLY A 321 -47.41 2.17 -22.96
CA GLY A 321 -48.61 1.61 -22.33
C GLY A 321 -49.91 2.22 -22.85
N ALA A 322 -50.57 1.49 -23.74
CA ALA A 322 -51.78 1.82 -24.51
C ALA A 322 -53.06 2.19 -23.72
N GLY A 323 -54.01 2.89 -24.39
CA GLY A 323 -55.44 2.84 -24.03
C GLY A 323 -56.37 3.94 -24.59
N ALA A 324 -56.88 3.74 -25.82
CA ALA A 324 -58.19 4.10 -26.40
C ALA A 324 -58.81 5.54 -26.30
N GLY A 325 -59.25 6.08 -27.46
CA GLY A 325 -60.32 7.09 -27.52
C GLY A 325 -60.39 8.01 -28.75
N ALA A 326 -60.98 7.53 -29.85
CA ALA A 326 -61.79 8.20 -30.88
C ALA A 326 -61.41 9.54 -31.57
N ALA A 327 -61.55 9.48 -32.91
CA ALA A 327 -62.16 10.47 -33.84
C ALA A 327 -61.28 11.39 -34.73
N ALA A 328 -61.38 11.07 -36.03
CA ALA A 328 -61.51 11.95 -37.21
C ALA A 328 -60.31 12.76 -37.75
N GLY A 329 -60.01 12.55 -39.05
CA GLY A 329 -59.42 13.58 -39.92
C GLY A 329 -58.42 13.10 -40.99
N ALA A 330 -58.95 12.75 -42.17
CA ALA A 330 -58.40 12.90 -43.55
C ALA A 330 -56.89 12.67 -43.86
N GLY A 331 -56.62 11.81 -44.86
CA GLY A 331 -55.29 11.59 -45.49
C GLY A 331 -54.92 12.66 -46.54
N PRO A 332 -54.17 12.34 -47.63
CA PRO A 332 -53.31 11.18 -47.92
C PRO A 332 -51.91 11.59 -48.45
N GLY A 333 -51.02 10.62 -48.71
CA GLY A 333 -49.97 10.81 -49.73
C GLY A 333 -48.78 9.83 -49.68
N ALA A 334 -48.83 8.81 -50.56
CA ALA A 334 -47.77 8.18 -51.37
C ALA A 334 -46.31 8.08 -50.84
N GLY A 335 -45.53 7.01 -51.04
CA GLY A 335 -45.61 5.79 -51.85
C GLY A 335 -44.39 4.91 -51.51
N ALA A 336 -44.58 3.60 -51.42
CA ALA A 336 -44.09 2.61 -52.39
C ALA A 336 -42.56 2.52 -52.54
N GLY A 337 -41.97 1.36 -52.20
CA GLY A 337 -40.59 1.05 -52.56
C GLY A 337 -39.95 -0.13 -51.84
N ALA A 338 -40.56 -1.30 -51.90
CA ALA A 338 -39.94 -2.57 -51.51
C ALA A 338 -38.76 -2.94 -52.43
N ARG A 339 -37.74 -3.63 -51.88
CA ARG A 339 -37.10 -4.86 -52.41
C ARG A 339 -35.83 -5.20 -51.63
N THR A 340 -35.79 -6.34 -50.92
CA THR A 340 -35.09 -7.61 -51.26
C THR A 340 -33.57 -7.44 -51.43
N GLY A 341 -32.68 -8.20 -50.81
CA GLY A 341 -32.80 -9.46 -50.08
C GLY A 341 -31.40 -10.04 -49.81
N THR A 342 -31.39 -11.31 -49.37
CA THR A 342 -30.28 -12.27 -49.38
C THR A 342 -29.05 -11.92 -48.53
N SER A 343 -28.89 -12.44 -47.31
CA SER A 343 -28.71 -13.84 -46.85
C SER A 343 -27.35 -14.47 -47.16
N ARG A 344 -26.78 -14.98 -46.05
CA ARG A 344 -26.09 -16.27 -45.86
C ARG A 344 -24.57 -16.37 -45.97
N ARG A 345 -24.04 -16.79 -44.80
CA ARG A 345 -23.09 -17.90 -44.54
C ARG A 345 -21.65 -17.69 -45.03
N GLY A 346 -20.62 -18.09 -44.31
CA GLY A 346 -20.49 -18.86 -43.08
C GLY A 346 -19.01 -19.25 -42.89
N ARG A 347 -18.66 -19.64 -41.65
CA ARG A 347 -17.62 -20.61 -41.21
C ARG A 347 -16.39 -20.82 -42.12
N SER A 348 -15.15 -20.82 -41.66
CA SER A 348 -14.64 -21.65 -40.55
C SER A 348 -13.18 -21.34 -40.18
N ARG A 349 -12.90 -21.57 -38.89
CA ARG A 349 -11.66 -22.00 -38.21
C ARG A 349 -10.48 -22.50 -39.08
N ARG A 350 -9.26 -22.13 -38.64
CA ARG A 350 -8.09 -22.99 -38.31
C ARG A 350 -6.86 -22.08 -38.01
N SER A 351 -6.41 -22.04 -36.75
CA SER A 351 -5.27 -22.78 -36.15
C SER A 351 -3.91 -22.06 -36.25
N ALA A 352 -3.28 -21.88 -35.09
CA ALA A 352 -1.94 -21.33 -34.85
C ALA A 352 -0.82 -22.22 -35.42
N PRO A 353 0.44 -21.76 -35.38
CA PRO A 353 1.28 -22.14 -34.24
C PRO A 353 2.25 -21.06 -33.71
N SER A 354 2.73 -21.35 -32.50
CA SER A 354 3.72 -20.70 -31.65
C SER A 354 5.06 -20.37 -32.30
N ARG A 355 5.72 -19.31 -31.80
CA ARG A 355 7.19 -19.25 -31.67
C ARG A 355 7.63 -18.55 -30.39
N ILE A 356 8.47 -19.27 -29.67
CA ILE A 356 9.32 -18.90 -28.54
C ILE A 356 10.50 -18.07 -29.04
N ALA A 357 10.93 -17.06 -28.28
CA ALA A 357 12.29 -16.51 -28.38
C ALA A 357 12.73 -15.92 -27.02
N THR A 358 13.51 -16.72 -26.30
CA THR A 358 14.46 -16.34 -25.27
C THR A 358 15.55 -15.44 -25.86
N ILE A 359 15.93 -14.34 -25.19
CA ILE A 359 17.31 -13.80 -25.22
C ILE A 359 17.64 -13.24 -23.83
N VAL A 360 18.76 -13.73 -23.32
CA VAL A 360 19.50 -13.33 -22.11
C VAL A 360 20.55 -12.29 -22.51
N ARG A 361 20.69 -11.23 -21.72
CA ARG A 361 21.97 -10.73 -21.20
C ARG A 361 21.73 -9.69 -20.12
#